data_AF-A0A0M1VTM2-F1
#
_entry.id   AF-A0A0M1VTM2-F1
#
_cell.length_a   1.000
_cell.length_b   1.000
_cell.length_c   1.000
_cell.angle_alpha   90.00
_cell.angle_beta   90.00
_cell.angle_gamma   90.00
#
_symmetry.space_group_name_H-M   'P 1'
#
loop_
_entity.id
_entity.type
_entity.pdbx_description
1 polymer ?
#
loop_
_entity_poly.entity_id
_entity_poly.type
_entity_poly.pdbx_seq_one_letter_code
_entity_poly.pdbx_strand_id
1 'polypeptide(L)'
;MKKLKSLMAISFVVLSLGGFAADKVYEATAEAKGYNEEGVPIVLTVKAIKKDGKVVVTDIVAKHQETDKVGGAAIEQLIEEVKTKQNYNKLDSVAGATSTSAGFRRAIRNAVKDIEKQN
;
A
#
# COMPACT_ATOMS: atom_id res chain seq x y z
N MET A 1 -25.90 15.08 12.95
CA MET A 1 -24.79 14.72 13.86
C MET A 1 -23.57 14.40 13.02
N LYS A 2 -22.46 15.09 13.31
CA LYS A 2 -21.07 15.00 12.81
C LYS A 2 -20.82 14.68 11.33
N LYS A 3 -20.55 15.75 10.57
CA LYS A 3 -19.75 15.73 9.35
C LYS A 3 -18.33 15.26 9.70
N LEU A 4 -17.88 14.12 9.15
CA LEU A 4 -16.46 13.76 9.20
C LEU A 4 -15.85 14.05 7.83
N LYS A 5 -15.19 15.20 7.76
CA LYS A 5 -14.33 15.59 6.65
C LYS A 5 -13.19 14.58 6.61
N SER A 6 -13.12 13.76 5.55
CA SER A 6 -11.96 12.90 5.33
C SER A 6 -10.75 13.80 5.10
N LEU A 7 -9.80 13.76 6.04
CA LEU A 7 -8.61 14.60 6.07
C LEU A 7 -7.67 14.19 4.94
N MET A 8 -7.20 15.17 4.17
CA MET A 8 -6.00 15.06 3.35
C MET A 8 -4.84 14.56 4.22
N ALA A 9 -4.31 13.38 3.94
CA ALA A 9 -3.03 12.94 4.46
C ALA A 9 -1.91 13.50 3.56
N ILE A 10 -1.48 14.72 3.86
CA ILE A 10 -0.15 15.21 3.49
C ILE A 10 0.80 14.61 4.52
N SER A 11 1.71 13.72 4.10
CA SER A 11 2.83 13.31 4.94
C SER A 11 4.12 13.54 4.18
N PHE A 12 4.74 14.69 4.46
CA PHE A 12 6.12 15.02 4.14
C PHE A 12 6.93 14.62 5.38
N VAL A 13 7.80 13.61 5.28
CA VAL A 13 8.95 13.48 6.17
C VAL A 13 10.13 13.01 5.33
N VAL A 14 11.00 13.96 5.00
CA VAL A 14 12.35 13.70 4.49
C VAL A 14 13.26 13.62 5.71
N LEU A 15 13.86 12.45 5.95
CA LEU A 15 14.94 12.27 6.92
C LEU A 15 16.20 11.84 6.17
N SER A 16 17.04 12.81 5.86
CA SER A 16 18.38 12.62 5.29
C SER A 16 19.41 12.50 6.41
N LEU A 17 20.16 11.39 6.46
CA LEU A 17 21.44 11.30 7.17
C LEU A 17 22.28 10.12 6.64
N GLY A 18 23.42 10.45 6.02
CA GLY A 18 24.63 9.61 6.04
C GLY A 18 24.89 8.63 4.90
N GLY A 19 25.69 9.07 3.90
CA GLY A 19 26.96 8.40 3.60
C GLY A 19 27.01 6.94 3.13
N PHE A 20 26.02 6.48 2.36
CA PHE A 20 26.19 5.48 1.29
C PHE A 20 25.31 5.99 0.15
N ALA A 21 25.66 5.80 -1.12
CA ALA A 21 24.76 6.10 -2.23
C ALA A 21 23.60 5.09 -2.23
N ALA A 22 22.78 5.12 -1.19
CA ALA A 22 21.54 4.39 -1.10
C ALA A 22 20.53 5.16 -1.96
N ASP A 23 19.88 4.44 -2.87
CA ASP A 23 18.79 4.99 -3.67
C ASP A 23 17.79 5.72 -2.75
N LYS A 24 17.35 6.92 -3.16
CA LYS A 24 16.36 7.69 -2.41
C LYS A 24 15.11 6.84 -2.22
N VAL A 25 14.77 6.55 -0.96
CA VAL A 25 13.56 5.82 -0.59
C VAL A 25 12.42 6.81 -0.46
N TYR A 26 11.35 6.56 -1.20
CA TYR A 26 10.08 7.27 -1.15
C TYR A 26 9.08 6.45 -0.33
N GLU A 27 8.21 7.14 0.39
CA GLU A 27 7.16 6.52 1.20
C GLU A 27 5.81 7.18 0.90
N ALA A 28 4.75 6.39 0.79
CA ALA A 28 3.39 6.88 0.71
C ALA A 28 2.44 5.96 1.46
N THR A 29 1.39 6.54 2.03
CA THR A 29 0.30 5.79 2.67
C THR A 29 -0.99 6.01 1.90
N ALA A 30 -1.70 4.94 1.61
CA ALA A 30 -3.01 4.99 0.97
C ALA A 30 -3.98 3.98 1.57
N GLU A 31 -5.26 4.30 1.52
CA GLU A 31 -6.33 3.49 2.09
C GLU A 31 -7.37 3.08 1.04
N ALA A 32 -8.01 1.93 1.25
CA ALA A 32 -9.12 1.48 0.45
C ALA A 32 -10.03 0.51 1.23
N LYS A 33 -11.33 0.54 0.92
CA LYS A 33 -12.31 -0.35 1.55
C LYS A 33 -12.06 -1.83 1.21
N GLY A 34 -12.04 -2.66 2.25
CA GLY A 34 -11.99 -4.13 2.20
C GLY A 34 -13.35 -4.80 2.45
N TYR A 35 -13.35 -5.97 3.08
CA TYR A 35 -14.54 -6.78 3.39
C TYR A 35 -15.16 -6.52 4.77
N ASN A 36 -14.38 -6.11 5.76
CA ASN A 36 -14.79 -6.15 7.17
C ASN A 36 -16.14 -5.49 7.51
N GLU A 37 -16.77 -6.00 8.58
CA GLU A 37 -18.10 -5.58 9.02
C GLU A 37 -18.12 -4.14 9.57
N GLU A 38 -17.02 -3.72 10.20
CA GLU A 38 -16.87 -2.37 10.77
C GLU A 38 -16.59 -1.30 9.71
N GLY A 39 -16.32 -1.71 8.46
CA GLY A 39 -16.02 -0.79 7.36
C GLY A 39 -14.67 -0.06 7.50
N VAL A 40 -13.79 -0.54 8.38
CA VAL A 40 -12.45 0.02 8.57
C VAL A 40 -11.59 -0.29 7.32
N PRO A 41 -11.00 0.73 6.67
CA PRO A 41 -10.27 0.50 5.43
C PRO A 41 -8.97 -0.28 5.67
N ILE A 42 -8.51 -0.93 4.60
CA ILE A 42 -7.14 -1.44 4.50
C ILE A 42 -6.25 -0.23 4.25
N VAL A 43 -5.28 0.01 5.13
CA VAL A 43 -4.29 1.08 5.01
C VAL A 43 -2.95 0.44 4.67
N LEU A 44 -2.35 0.85 3.55
CA LEU A 44 -1.03 0.40 3.13
C LEU A 44 -0.04 1.55 3.21
N THR A 45 1.05 1.35 3.93
CA THR A 45 2.24 2.20 3.88
C THR A 45 3.27 1.51 3.02
N VAL A 46 3.67 2.16 1.93
CA VAL A 46 4.51 1.58 0.87
C VAL A 46 5.80 2.36 0.80
N LYS A 47 6.92 1.65 0.85
CA LYS A 47 8.24 2.20 0.55
C LYS A 47 8.70 1.70 -0.80
N ALA A 48 9.30 2.60 -1.57
CA ALA A 48 9.83 2.26 -2.88
C ALA A 48 11.02 3.14 -3.26
N ILE A 49 11.82 2.67 -4.20
CA ILE A 49 12.86 3.45 -4.85
C ILE A 49 12.46 3.74 -6.30
N LYS A 50 12.93 4.86 -6.84
CA LYS A 50 12.78 5.17 -8.27
C LYS A 50 14.07 4.84 -8.98
N LYS A 51 14.03 3.83 -9.85
CA LYS A 51 15.19 3.38 -10.63
C LYS A 51 14.82 3.29 -12.10
N ASP A 52 15.59 3.97 -12.95
CA ASP A 52 15.40 3.97 -14.41
C ASP A 52 13.97 4.32 -14.85
N GLY A 53 13.35 5.30 -14.17
CA GLY A 53 11.96 5.71 -14.44
C GLY A 53 10.88 4.73 -13.97
N LYS A 54 11.25 3.67 -13.23
CA LYS A 54 10.33 2.69 -12.65
C LYS A 54 10.31 2.80 -11.13
N VAL A 55 9.15 2.50 -10.54
CA VAL A 55 8.99 2.35 -9.08
C VAL A 55 9.26 0.90 -8.70
N VAL A 56 10.23 0.68 -7.82
CA VAL A 56 10.55 -0.63 -7.25
C VAL A 56 10.10 -0.62 -5.80
N VAL A 57 9.06 -1.39 -5.49
CA VAL A 57 8.49 -1.49 -4.14
C VAL A 57 9.43 -2.32 -3.27
N THR A 58 9.93 -1.71 -2.20
CA THR A 58 10.90 -2.32 -1.28
C THR A 58 10.23 -2.85 -0.02
N ASP A 59 9.18 -2.17 0.46
CA ASP A 59 8.45 -2.57 1.66
C ASP A 59 6.97 -2.19 1.59
N ILE A 60 6.13 -2.99 2.24
CA ILE A 60 4.70 -2.74 2.37
C ILE A 60 4.29 -3.14 3.77
N VAL A 61 3.76 -2.18 4.52
CA VAL A 61 3.14 -2.41 5.83
C VAL A 61 1.64 -2.23 5.68
N ALA A 62 0.88 -3.27 6.05
CA ALA A 62 -0.58 -3.23 6.03
C ALA A 62 -1.15 -3.07 7.44
N LYS A 63 -2.17 -2.21 7.57
CA LYS A 63 -3.07 -2.15 8.73
C LYS A 63 -4.49 -2.39 8.26
N HIS A 64 -5.17 -3.33 8.90
CA HIS A 64 -6.54 -3.72 8.52
C HIS A 64 -7.28 -4.34 9.71
N GLN A 65 -8.58 -4.56 9.53
CA GLN A 65 -9.42 -5.36 10.43
C GLN A 65 -10.21 -6.43 9.64
N GLU A 66 -9.65 -6.91 8.54
CA GLU A 66 -10.19 -8.06 7.81
C GLU A 66 -10.11 -9.34 8.67
N THR A 67 -10.91 -10.35 8.34
CA THR A 67 -10.85 -11.66 9.01
C THR A 67 -9.45 -12.28 8.88
N ASP A 68 -8.73 -12.46 9.98
CA ASP A 68 -7.31 -12.86 10.00
C ASP A 68 -7.02 -14.06 9.09
N LYS A 69 -7.78 -15.15 9.22
CA LYS A 69 -7.56 -16.40 8.49
C LYS A 69 -7.90 -16.35 7.00
N VAL A 70 -8.56 -15.29 6.53
CA VAL A 70 -9.03 -15.18 5.14
C VAL A 70 -8.49 -13.91 4.50
N GLY A 71 -8.93 -12.74 5.00
CA GLY A 71 -8.48 -11.46 4.48
C GLY A 71 -7.07 -11.09 4.93
N GLY A 72 -6.70 -11.39 6.17
CA GLY A 72 -5.31 -11.19 6.64
C GLY A 72 -4.31 -12.01 5.85
N ALA A 73 -4.54 -13.33 5.75
CA ALA A 73 -3.73 -14.23 4.92
C ALA A 73 -3.67 -13.79 3.44
N ALA A 74 -4.78 -13.30 2.88
CA ALA A 74 -4.78 -12.77 1.51
C ALA A 74 -3.92 -11.51 1.36
N ILE A 75 -3.91 -10.61 2.35
CA ILE A 75 -3.08 -9.41 2.34
C ILE A 75 -1.59 -9.78 2.36
N GLU A 76 -1.20 -10.73 3.21
CA GLU A 76 0.20 -11.22 3.26
C GLU A 76 0.64 -11.81 1.91
N GLN A 77 -0.18 -12.68 1.32
CA GLN A 77 0.09 -13.26 0.01
C GLN A 77 0.23 -12.20 -1.09
N LEU A 78 -0.63 -11.17 -1.08
CA LEU A 78 -0.58 -10.09 -2.06
C LEU A 78 0.66 -9.19 -1.87
N ILE A 79 1.11 -8.98 -0.63
CA ILE A 79 2.37 -8.27 -0.34
C ILE A 79 3.55 -9.03 -0.94
N GLU A 80 3.63 -10.34 -0.70
CA GLU A 80 4.68 -11.19 -1.26
C GLU A 80 4.67 -11.19 -2.80
N GLU A 81 3.48 -11.25 -3.39
CA GLU A 81 3.32 -11.19 -4.84
C GLU A 81 3.83 -9.86 -5.41
N VAL A 82 3.49 -8.72 -4.80
CA VAL A 82 4.01 -7.41 -5.21
C VAL A 82 5.53 -7.38 -5.09
N LYS A 83 6.10 -7.84 -3.97
CA LYS A 83 7.54 -7.83 -3.75
C LYS A 83 8.28 -8.72 -4.76
N THR A 84 7.71 -9.86 -5.11
CA THR A 84 8.32 -10.85 -6.01
C THR A 84 8.18 -10.45 -7.47
N LYS A 85 6.96 -10.10 -7.91
CA LYS A 85 6.66 -9.82 -9.32
C LYS A 85 6.91 -8.36 -9.70
N GLN A 86 7.00 -7.45 -8.71
CA GLN A 86 7.09 -6.00 -8.91
C GLN A 86 5.98 -5.47 -9.84
N ASN A 87 4.81 -6.14 -9.83
CA ASN A 87 3.68 -5.82 -10.69
C ASN A 87 2.41 -5.63 -9.87
N TYR A 88 2.26 -4.44 -9.31
CA TYR A 88 1.10 -4.01 -8.54
C TYR A 88 -0.15 -3.73 -9.40
N ASN A 89 -0.02 -3.75 -10.74
CA ASN A 89 -1.14 -3.54 -11.66
C ASN A 89 -1.89 -4.83 -12.01
N LYS A 90 -1.23 -5.98 -11.91
CA LYS A 90 -1.79 -7.31 -12.23
C LYS A 90 -1.64 -8.26 -11.05
N LEU A 91 -2.33 -7.95 -9.97
CA LEU A 91 -2.46 -8.85 -8.82
C LEU A 91 -3.72 -9.68 -8.94
N ASP A 92 -3.59 -10.99 -8.76
CA ASP A 92 -4.72 -11.90 -8.81
C ASP A 92 -5.65 -11.72 -7.59
N SER A 93 -6.84 -12.30 -7.64
CA SER A 93 -7.72 -12.38 -6.46
C SER A 93 -7.39 -13.62 -5.67
N VAL A 94 -7.30 -13.49 -4.35
CA VAL A 94 -7.21 -14.65 -3.45
C VAL A 94 -8.61 -15.22 -3.24
N ALA A 95 -8.76 -16.53 -3.44
CA ALA A 95 -10.04 -17.23 -3.29
C ALA A 95 -10.59 -17.04 -1.86
N GLY A 96 -11.88 -16.73 -1.75
CA GLY A 96 -12.52 -16.43 -0.46
C GLY A 96 -12.27 -15.00 0.07
N ALA A 97 -11.36 -14.23 -0.54
CA ALA A 97 -10.99 -12.88 -0.10
C ALA A 97 -11.09 -11.85 -1.24
N THR A 98 -12.10 -11.97 -2.11
CA THR A 98 -12.25 -11.11 -3.31
C THR A 98 -12.33 -9.62 -2.97
N SER A 99 -13.15 -9.25 -1.97
CA SER A 99 -13.32 -7.85 -1.55
C SER A 99 -12.03 -7.30 -0.93
N THR A 100 -11.37 -8.08 -0.09
CA THR A 100 -10.05 -7.75 0.49
C THR A 100 -9.01 -7.53 -0.61
N SER A 101 -8.92 -8.45 -1.57
CA SER A 101 -7.98 -8.37 -2.70
C SER A 101 -8.23 -7.13 -3.56
N ALA A 102 -9.50 -6.77 -3.78
CA ALA A 102 -9.87 -5.55 -4.49
C ALA A 102 -9.51 -4.28 -3.72
N GLY A 103 -9.70 -4.27 -2.39
CA GLY A 103 -9.27 -3.19 -1.50
C GLY A 103 -7.76 -3.00 -1.55
N PHE A 104 -6.99 -4.05 -1.28
CA PHE A 104 -5.53 -4.05 -1.35
C PHE A 104 -5.02 -3.48 -2.69
N ARG A 105 -5.54 -3.99 -3.82
CA ARG A 105 -5.20 -3.51 -5.17
C ARG A 105 -5.41 -2.01 -5.37
N ARG A 106 -6.48 -1.45 -4.80
CA ARG A 106 -6.75 -0.01 -4.90
C ARG A 106 -5.76 0.78 -4.03
N ALA A 107 -5.54 0.34 -2.79
CA ALA A 107 -4.61 0.99 -1.88
C ALA A 107 -3.18 1.01 -2.44
N ILE A 108 -2.65 -0.13 -2.91
CA ILE A 108 -1.27 -0.21 -3.42
C ILE A 108 -1.07 0.67 -4.66
N ARG A 109 -2.03 0.69 -5.59
CA ARG A 109 -1.96 1.57 -6.77
C ARG A 109 -2.00 3.04 -6.40
N ASN A 110 -2.80 3.42 -5.42
CA ASN A 110 -2.88 4.80 -4.95
C ASN A 110 -1.56 5.22 -4.29
N ALA A 111 -1.01 4.39 -3.40
CA ALA A 111 0.27 4.66 -2.75
C ALA A 111 1.42 4.79 -3.78
N VAL A 112 1.50 3.87 -4.74
CA VAL A 112 2.53 3.96 -5.80
C VAL A 112 2.33 5.20 -6.67
N LYS A 113 1.09 5.53 -7.05
CA LYS A 113 0.79 6.77 -7.81
C LYS A 113 1.22 8.02 -7.05
N ASP A 114 1.12 8.02 -5.73
CA ASP A 114 1.58 9.16 -4.91
C ASP A 114 3.10 9.18 -4.81
N ILE A 115 3.77 8.03 -4.71
CA ILE A 115 5.24 7.94 -4.83
C ILE A 115 5.70 8.48 -6.19
N GLU A 116 5.05 8.13 -7.29
CA GLU A 116 5.39 8.59 -8.64
C GLU A 116 5.44 10.13 -8.74
N LYS A 117 4.57 10.84 -8.01
CA LYS A 117 4.51 12.31 -7.98
C LYS A 117 5.58 12.98 -7.10
N GLN A 118 6.27 12.23 -6.23
CA GLN A 118 7.28 12.78 -5.33
C GLN A 118 8.61 13.03 -6.07
N ASN A 119 9.22 14.20 -5.93
CA ASN A 119 10.52 14.53 -6.54
C ASN A 119 11.66 14.20 -5.57
#